data_AF-A0A481WFL4-F1
#
_entry.id   AF-A0A481WFL4-F1
#
_cell.length_a   1.000
_cell.length_b   1.000
_cell.length_c   1.000
_cell.angle_alpha   90.00
_cell.angle_beta   90.00
_cell.angle_gamma   90.00
#
_symmetry.space_group_name_H-M   'P 1'
#
loop_
_entity.id
_entity.type
_entity.pdbx_description
1 polymer ?
#
loop_
_entity_poly.entity_id
_entity_poly.type
_entity_poly.pdbx_seq_one_letter_code
_entity_poly.pdbx_strand_id
1 'polypeptide(L)'
;MDINNSTTLRPLPLSSSPSSPQETNVEKTVTGSATITNVQTKSADVVILDNALKKSEGLINTLQVATYQNEQKNDRLLAAQQFESSLQGIANSRVTLAPEQKISLQSDVDNALHQALSNQETLFEPTTAQRKTISDKELWEKIAHAIGQIGEEYLEVYENVVGKYTEFYTDFSDILSQMGGWISPGGKDGNQVKLNVDALVNALKTLTSKYTLPKQSAVLFPSQSEGSGITGVSDRKVAEQWAKELGLPDSCVQQVNGKYVVVVDLTPINAMIRDTSALGKGEVEIDNAKFQAWQAGFKAQEENLKNTLQTLTQKYSSANSLYDNLVKVLSSTISSCLETAKSFLQG
;
A
#
# COMPACT_ATOMS: atom_id res chain seq x y z
N MET A 1 -56.70 -28.61 -50.91
CA MET A 1 -57.31 -29.91 -50.60
C MET A 1 -57.21 -30.09 -49.09
N ASP A 2 -58.25 -30.17 -48.28
CA ASP A 2 -59.69 -29.96 -48.43
C ASP A 2 -60.17 -29.48 -47.04
N ILE A 3 -60.89 -28.37 -46.91
CA ILE A 3 -62.36 -28.24 -46.90
C ILE A 3 -63.06 -29.04 -45.77
N ASN A 4 -63.90 -28.31 -45.00
CA ASN A 4 -65.14 -28.75 -44.31
C ASN A 4 -65.01 -29.43 -42.92
N ASN A 5 -65.89 -29.20 -41.93
CA ASN A 5 -67.14 -28.44 -41.88
C ASN A 5 -67.62 -28.25 -40.42
N SER A 6 -68.26 -27.10 -40.16
CA SER A 6 -69.56 -26.86 -39.47
C SER A 6 -69.88 -27.56 -38.13
N THR A 7 -70.50 -26.89 -37.16
CA THR A 7 -71.93 -26.51 -37.25
C THR A 7 -72.36 -25.56 -36.12
N THR A 8 -72.73 -24.33 -36.53
CA THR A 8 -73.83 -23.44 -36.10
C THR A 8 -74.54 -23.60 -34.75
N LEU A 9 -74.79 -22.47 -34.08
CA LEU A 9 -76.13 -22.03 -33.62
C LEU A 9 -76.20 -20.48 -33.53
N ARG A 10 -77.22 -19.89 -34.18
CA ARG A 10 -77.74 -18.51 -34.01
C ARG A 10 -79.27 -18.65 -34.03
N PRO A 11 -80.07 -17.80 -33.34
CA PRO A 11 -80.29 -16.42 -33.82
C PRO A 11 -80.50 -15.34 -32.72
N LEU A 12 -80.32 -14.08 -33.14
CA LEU A 12 -80.67 -12.79 -32.49
C LEU A 12 -82.19 -12.48 -32.67
N PRO A 13 -82.84 -11.58 -31.90
CA PRO A 13 -82.86 -10.14 -32.30
C PRO A 13 -83.07 -9.05 -31.21
N LEU A 14 -82.46 -7.88 -31.49
CA LEU A 14 -82.94 -6.47 -31.48
C LEU A 14 -83.68 -5.82 -30.29
N SER A 15 -83.17 -4.63 -29.89
CA SER A 15 -83.84 -3.31 -29.67
C SER A 15 -83.03 -2.51 -28.62
N SER A 16 -82.66 -1.22 -28.69
CA SER A 16 -83.03 -0.03 -29.49
C SER A 16 -81.98 1.09 -29.28
N SER A 17 -81.73 1.91 -30.30
CA SER A 17 -80.98 3.21 -30.28
C SER A 17 -81.83 4.35 -29.64
N PRO A 18 -81.46 5.66 -29.62
CA PRO A 18 -80.22 6.36 -30.07
C PRO A 18 -79.66 7.46 -29.11
N SER A 19 -78.45 7.98 -29.38
CA SER A 19 -78.12 9.44 -29.44
C SER A 19 -76.60 9.69 -29.60
N SER A 20 -76.21 10.33 -30.70
CA SER A 20 -74.93 11.05 -30.94
C SER A 20 -75.12 12.54 -30.55
N PRO A 21 -74.08 13.42 -30.37
CA PRO A 21 -72.88 13.53 -31.21
C PRO A 21 -71.54 14.02 -30.58
N GLN A 22 -70.49 13.89 -31.42
CA GLN A 22 -69.29 14.73 -31.59
C GLN A 22 -68.14 14.80 -30.57
N GLU A 23 -67.00 14.27 -31.04
CA GLU A 23 -65.61 14.79 -31.01
C GLU A 23 -65.07 15.49 -29.75
N THR A 24 -64.00 14.92 -29.18
CA THR A 24 -62.68 15.58 -29.16
C THR A 24 -61.58 14.57 -28.87
N ASN A 25 -60.55 14.61 -29.71
CA ASN A 25 -59.35 13.82 -29.66
C ASN A 25 -58.48 14.31 -28.48
N VAL A 26 -58.12 13.43 -27.53
CA VAL A 26 -57.07 13.72 -26.54
C VAL A 26 -55.97 12.68 -26.69
N GLU A 27 -54.90 13.14 -27.30
CA GLU A 27 -53.59 12.50 -27.40
C GLU A 27 -53.08 12.14 -25.98
N LYS A 28 -52.99 10.85 -25.66
CA LYS A 28 -52.34 10.36 -24.43
C LYS A 28 -50.84 10.35 -24.67
N THR A 29 -50.16 11.40 -24.18
CA THR A 29 -48.71 11.48 -24.11
C THR A 29 -48.16 10.33 -23.24
N VAL A 30 -47.20 9.58 -23.76
CA VAL A 30 -46.51 8.48 -23.10
C VAL A 30 -45.60 9.03 -21.99
N THR A 31 -46.02 8.94 -20.73
CA THR A 31 -45.25 9.30 -19.52
C THR A 31 -44.55 8.11 -18.83
N GLY A 32 -44.50 6.94 -19.47
CA GLY A 32 -43.96 5.71 -18.86
C GLY A 32 -42.45 5.48 -19.02
N SER A 33 -41.83 5.98 -20.09
CA SER A 33 -40.45 5.58 -20.44
C SER A 33 -39.37 6.34 -19.65
N ALA A 34 -39.63 7.60 -19.29
CA ALA A 34 -38.67 8.41 -18.51
C ALA A 34 -38.57 7.93 -17.06
N THR A 35 -39.70 7.58 -16.44
CA THR A 35 -39.76 7.15 -15.04
C THR A 35 -39.07 5.81 -14.81
N ILE A 36 -39.26 4.83 -15.71
CA ILE A 36 -38.62 3.50 -15.62
C ILE A 36 -37.09 3.63 -15.81
N THR A 37 -36.67 4.41 -16.82
CA THR A 37 -35.23 4.65 -17.07
C THR A 37 -34.56 5.29 -15.86
N ASN A 38 -35.21 6.30 -15.25
CA ASN A 38 -34.65 7.05 -14.13
C ASN A 38 -34.51 6.21 -12.85
N VAL A 39 -35.49 5.36 -12.54
CA VAL A 39 -35.44 4.40 -11.42
C VAL A 39 -34.37 3.34 -11.64
N GLN A 40 -34.22 2.84 -12.86
CA GLN A 40 -33.23 1.82 -13.20
C GLN A 40 -31.79 2.36 -13.16
N THR A 41 -31.55 3.61 -13.58
CA THR A 41 -30.24 4.27 -13.38
C THR A 41 -29.91 4.52 -11.91
N LYS A 42 -30.86 5.02 -11.11
CA LYS A 42 -30.64 5.25 -9.67
C LYS A 42 -30.34 3.95 -8.91
N SER A 43 -30.98 2.84 -9.30
CA SER A 43 -30.68 1.52 -8.75
C SER A 43 -29.26 1.04 -9.10
N ALA A 44 -28.73 1.40 -10.27
CA ALA A 44 -27.36 1.05 -10.66
C ALA A 44 -26.31 1.87 -9.88
N ASP A 45 -26.57 3.15 -9.66
CA ASP A 45 -25.69 4.04 -8.87
C ASP A 45 -25.53 3.53 -7.43
N VAL A 46 -26.62 3.08 -6.81
CA VAL A 46 -26.60 2.47 -5.46
C VAL A 46 -25.72 1.22 -5.43
N VAL A 47 -25.80 0.35 -6.44
CA VAL A 47 -24.98 -0.88 -6.50
C VAL A 47 -23.50 -0.56 -6.65
N ILE A 48 -23.15 0.42 -7.49
CA ILE A 48 -21.75 0.81 -7.74
C ILE A 48 -21.14 1.44 -6.47
N LEU A 49 -21.87 2.34 -5.81
CA LEU A 49 -21.42 2.99 -4.58
C LEU A 49 -21.32 2.00 -3.40
N ASP A 50 -22.28 1.08 -3.26
CA ASP A 50 -22.24 0.02 -2.24
C ASP A 50 -21.06 -0.94 -2.44
N ASN A 51 -20.76 -1.30 -3.69
CA ASN A 51 -19.58 -2.09 -4.01
C ASN A 51 -18.28 -1.36 -3.65
N ALA A 52 -18.14 -0.09 -4.01
CA ALA A 52 -16.96 0.70 -3.68
C ALA A 52 -16.75 0.85 -2.16
N LEU A 53 -17.83 1.04 -1.40
CA LEU A 53 -17.81 1.09 0.06
C LEU A 53 -17.33 -0.24 0.67
N LYS A 54 -17.81 -1.37 0.17
CA LYS A 54 -17.32 -2.69 0.62
C LYS A 54 -15.84 -2.91 0.31
N LYS A 55 -15.35 -2.38 -0.82
CA LYS A 55 -13.93 -2.47 -1.18
C LYS A 55 -13.05 -1.56 -0.33
N SER A 56 -13.50 -0.35 0.03
CA SER A 56 -12.78 0.50 0.98
C SER A 56 -12.69 -0.13 2.37
N GLU A 57 -13.79 -0.73 2.86
CA GLU A 57 -13.80 -1.47 4.14
C GLU A 57 -12.83 -2.65 4.13
N GLY A 58 -12.81 -3.41 3.03
CA GLY A 58 -11.85 -4.50 2.83
C GLY A 58 -10.40 -4.01 2.91
N LEU A 59 -10.07 -2.91 2.24
CA LEU A 59 -8.75 -2.29 2.29
C LEU A 59 -8.40 -1.81 3.71
N ILE A 60 -9.31 -1.08 4.38
CA ILE A 60 -9.10 -0.61 5.76
C ILE A 60 -8.77 -1.78 6.69
N ASN A 61 -9.47 -2.91 6.56
CA ASN A 61 -9.19 -4.10 7.37
C ASN A 61 -7.78 -4.66 7.11
N THR A 62 -7.30 -4.66 5.86
CA THR A 62 -5.93 -5.09 5.57
C THR A 62 -4.88 -4.15 6.14
N LEU A 63 -5.16 -2.85 6.24
CA LEU A 63 -4.25 -1.83 6.79
C LEU A 63 -4.15 -1.84 8.32
N GLN A 64 -5.09 -2.49 9.01
CA GLN A 64 -5.04 -2.64 10.48
C GLN A 64 -4.04 -3.71 10.94
N VAL A 65 -3.64 -4.61 10.03
CA VAL A 65 -2.65 -5.64 10.30
C VAL A 65 -1.29 -5.15 9.80
N ALA A 66 -0.22 -5.46 10.52
CA ALA A 66 1.13 -5.22 10.06
C ALA A 66 1.43 -6.02 8.77
N THR A 67 1.59 -5.35 7.63
CA THR A 67 1.66 -5.97 6.30
C THR A 67 3.08 -6.24 5.78
N TYR A 68 4.13 -6.08 6.60
CA TYR A 68 5.53 -6.22 6.13
C TYR A 68 5.98 -7.67 5.85
N GLN A 69 5.12 -8.67 6.07
CA GLN A 69 5.33 -10.05 5.62
C GLN A 69 4.61 -10.30 4.28
N ASN A 70 5.20 -11.13 3.42
CA ASN A 70 4.81 -11.27 2.01
C ASN A 70 3.32 -11.61 1.79
N GLU A 71 2.71 -12.43 2.65
CA GLU A 71 1.30 -12.82 2.51
C GLU A 71 0.37 -11.64 2.79
N GLN A 72 0.55 -10.95 3.92
CA GLN A 72 -0.24 -9.77 4.29
C GLN A 72 -0.01 -8.60 3.32
N LYS A 73 1.21 -8.45 2.79
CA LYS A 73 1.52 -7.48 1.73
C LYS A 73 0.67 -7.72 0.48
N ASN A 74 0.60 -8.98 0.02
CA ASN A 74 -0.16 -9.34 -1.16
C ASN A 74 -1.66 -9.10 -0.99
N ASP A 75 -2.21 -9.41 0.20
CA ASP A 75 -3.61 -9.14 0.52
C ASP A 75 -3.93 -7.64 0.50
N ARG A 76 -3.05 -6.80 1.07
CA ARG A 76 -3.21 -5.34 1.01
C ARG A 76 -3.15 -4.82 -0.42
N LEU A 77 -2.16 -5.26 -1.21
CA LEU A 77 -2.02 -4.84 -2.61
C LEU A 77 -3.26 -5.21 -3.42
N LEU A 78 -3.77 -6.44 -3.25
CA LEU A 78 -5.00 -6.88 -3.90
C LEU A 78 -6.21 -6.05 -3.45
N ALA A 79 -6.35 -5.76 -2.16
CA ALA A 79 -7.44 -4.93 -1.64
C ALA A 79 -7.36 -3.49 -2.18
N ALA A 80 -6.15 -2.94 -2.29
CA ALA A 80 -5.90 -1.61 -2.87
C ALA A 80 -6.33 -1.56 -4.34
N GLN A 81 -5.91 -2.55 -5.14
CA GLN A 81 -6.28 -2.65 -6.56
C GLN A 81 -7.79 -2.84 -6.75
N GLN A 82 -8.45 -3.62 -5.89
CA GLN A 82 -9.90 -3.79 -5.93
C GLN A 82 -10.64 -2.48 -5.59
N PHE A 83 -10.14 -1.71 -4.63
CA PHE A 83 -10.72 -0.42 -4.28
C PHE A 83 -10.50 0.60 -5.41
N GLU A 84 -9.29 0.71 -5.94
CA GLU A 84 -8.98 1.55 -7.10
C GLU A 84 -9.90 1.25 -8.29
N SER A 85 -10.03 -0.04 -8.65
CA SER A 85 -10.90 -0.48 -9.74
C SER A 85 -12.37 -0.11 -9.50
N SER A 86 -12.83 -0.12 -8.24
CA SER A 86 -14.19 0.28 -7.89
C SER A 86 -14.41 1.79 -8.04
N LEU A 87 -13.40 2.61 -7.73
CA LEU A 87 -13.41 4.06 -7.91
C LEU A 87 -13.43 4.43 -9.41
N GLN A 88 -12.64 3.72 -10.22
CA GLN A 88 -12.70 3.84 -11.69
C GLN A 88 -14.09 3.43 -12.23
N GLY A 89 -14.74 2.45 -11.61
CA GLY A 89 -16.12 2.07 -11.88
C GLY A 89 -17.10 3.22 -11.61
N ILE A 90 -16.94 3.95 -10.50
CA ILE A 90 -17.74 5.16 -10.21
C ILE A 90 -17.48 6.25 -11.26
N ALA A 91 -16.22 6.51 -11.62
CA ALA A 91 -15.86 7.53 -12.60
C ALA A 91 -16.50 7.30 -13.99
N ASN A 92 -16.67 6.03 -14.37
CA ASN A 92 -17.30 5.65 -15.64
C ASN A 92 -18.83 5.47 -15.55
N SER A 93 -19.41 5.69 -14.37
CA SER A 93 -20.85 5.64 -14.13
C SER A 93 -21.51 7.02 -14.31
N ARG A 94 -22.82 7.10 -14.06
CA ARG A 94 -23.58 8.36 -14.06
C ARG A 94 -23.74 8.96 -12.67
N VAL A 95 -23.01 8.46 -11.67
CA VAL A 95 -23.02 9.00 -10.31
C VAL A 95 -22.63 10.48 -10.34
N THR A 96 -23.56 11.34 -9.97
CA THR A 96 -23.32 12.79 -9.81
C THR A 96 -23.17 13.15 -8.34
N LEU A 97 -22.21 14.02 -8.05
CA LEU A 97 -21.99 14.54 -6.71
C LEU A 97 -22.79 15.83 -6.51
N ALA A 98 -23.40 16.00 -5.32
CA ALA A 98 -23.91 17.30 -4.94
C ALA A 98 -22.75 18.31 -4.82
N PRO A 99 -22.96 19.62 -5.07
CA PRO A 99 -21.89 20.62 -5.01
C PRO A 99 -21.12 20.62 -3.69
N GLU A 100 -21.82 20.44 -2.56
CA GLU A 100 -21.20 20.38 -1.23
C GLU A 100 -20.33 19.12 -1.05
N GLN A 101 -20.82 17.96 -1.49
CA GLN A 101 -20.07 16.70 -1.45
C GLN A 101 -18.81 16.79 -2.31
N LYS A 102 -18.91 17.42 -3.48
CA LYS A 102 -17.79 17.62 -4.39
C LYS A 102 -16.71 18.52 -3.79
N ILE A 103 -17.10 19.63 -3.14
CA ILE A 103 -16.17 20.54 -2.47
C ILE A 103 -15.51 19.85 -1.27
N SER A 104 -16.28 19.15 -0.44
CA SER A 104 -15.74 18.40 0.70
C SER A 104 -14.75 17.33 0.22
N LEU A 105 -15.16 16.49 -0.73
CA LEU A 105 -14.32 15.42 -1.27
C LEU A 105 -13.01 15.95 -1.83
N GLN A 106 -13.08 17.01 -2.63
CA GLN A 106 -11.89 17.62 -3.21
C GLN A 106 -10.97 18.18 -2.11
N SER A 107 -11.53 18.90 -1.13
CA SER A 107 -10.78 19.43 0.02
C SER A 107 -10.15 18.32 0.85
N ASP A 108 -10.89 17.26 1.15
CA ASP A 108 -10.43 16.19 2.03
C ASP A 108 -9.32 15.35 1.36
N VAL A 109 -9.44 15.12 0.05
CA VAL A 109 -8.41 14.46 -0.77
C VAL A 109 -7.17 15.34 -0.89
N ASP A 110 -7.34 16.64 -1.21
CA ASP A 110 -6.22 17.58 -1.32
C ASP A 110 -5.50 17.71 0.04
N ASN A 111 -6.23 17.74 1.15
CA ASN A 111 -5.66 17.79 2.49
C ASN A 111 -4.95 16.50 2.86
N ALA A 112 -5.54 15.33 2.58
CA ALA A 112 -4.91 14.04 2.84
C ALA A 112 -3.64 13.86 2.00
N LEU A 113 -3.67 14.28 0.73
CA LEU A 113 -2.52 14.28 -0.17
C LEU A 113 -1.45 15.29 0.28
N HIS A 114 -1.84 16.49 0.70
CA HIS A 114 -0.89 17.44 1.27
C HIS A 114 -0.29 16.95 2.58
N GLN A 115 -1.06 16.34 3.49
CA GLN A 115 -0.49 15.73 4.69
C GLN A 115 0.46 14.58 4.34
N ALA A 116 0.10 13.76 3.34
CA ALA A 116 0.92 12.68 2.84
C ALA A 116 2.27 13.15 2.29
N LEU A 117 2.23 14.22 1.51
CA LEU A 117 3.33 14.63 0.64
C LEU A 117 4.05 15.89 1.12
N SER A 118 3.56 16.58 2.15
CA SER A 118 4.14 17.84 2.67
C SER A 118 5.58 17.70 3.16
N ASN A 119 5.97 16.53 3.66
CA ASN A 119 7.36 16.23 4.03
C ASN A 119 8.16 15.59 2.89
N GLN A 120 7.52 15.38 1.73
CA GLN A 120 8.01 14.64 0.58
C GLN A 120 7.95 15.46 -0.70
N GLU A 121 7.98 16.80 -0.61
CA GLU A 121 7.83 17.76 -1.73
C GLU A 121 8.71 17.48 -2.96
N THR A 122 9.77 16.68 -2.81
CA THR A 122 10.68 16.29 -3.89
C THR A 122 10.42 14.89 -4.51
N LEU A 123 9.61 14.01 -3.87
CA LEU A 123 9.30 12.64 -4.38
C LEU A 123 8.09 12.68 -5.31
N PHE A 124 7.23 13.68 -5.15
CA PHE A 124 6.01 13.86 -5.91
C PHE A 124 5.97 15.31 -6.41
N GLU A 125 5.62 15.54 -7.67
CA GLU A 125 5.46 16.91 -8.15
C GLU A 125 4.36 17.62 -7.35
N PRO A 126 4.56 18.89 -6.93
CA PRO A 126 3.53 19.64 -6.25
C PRO A 126 2.34 19.77 -7.19
N THR A 127 1.21 19.18 -6.82
CA THR A 127 -0.07 19.41 -7.46
C THR A 127 -0.39 20.89 -7.27
N THR A 128 -0.03 21.72 -8.25
CA THR A 128 -0.41 23.13 -8.27
C THR A 128 -1.90 23.18 -8.48
N ALA A 129 -2.64 23.14 -7.38
CA ALA A 129 -4.09 23.25 -7.35
C ALA A 129 -4.48 24.70 -7.70
N GLN A 130 -4.40 25.05 -8.98
CA GLN A 130 -5.35 26.03 -9.50
C GLN A 130 -6.73 25.40 -9.37
N ARG A 131 -7.58 26.00 -8.52
CA ARG A 131 -9.00 25.65 -8.34
C ARG A 131 -9.75 25.78 -9.68
N LYS A 132 -9.56 24.79 -10.54
CA LYS A 132 -10.35 24.58 -11.75
C LYS A 132 -11.52 23.70 -11.35
N THR A 133 -12.73 24.09 -11.73
CA THR A 133 -13.92 23.24 -11.56
C THR A 133 -13.73 21.99 -12.43
N ILE A 134 -13.33 20.88 -11.81
CA ILE A 134 -13.23 19.57 -12.45
C ILE A 134 -14.61 18.89 -12.47
N SER A 135 -14.87 18.03 -13.44
CA SER A 135 -16.08 17.19 -13.49
C SER A 135 -16.07 16.11 -12.41
N ASP A 136 -17.22 15.50 -12.12
CA ASP A 136 -17.33 14.43 -11.11
C ASP A 136 -16.52 13.20 -11.54
N LYS A 137 -16.54 12.89 -12.85
CA LYS A 137 -15.68 11.87 -13.46
C LYS A 137 -14.21 12.15 -13.22
N GLU A 138 -13.73 13.35 -13.56
CA GLU A 138 -12.33 13.74 -13.36
C GLU A 138 -11.93 13.70 -11.88
N LEU A 139 -12.85 14.02 -10.96
CA LEU A 139 -12.59 13.93 -9.52
C LEU A 139 -12.40 12.47 -9.07
N TRP A 140 -13.29 11.57 -9.47
CA TRP A 140 -13.16 10.14 -9.15
C TRP A 140 -11.91 9.50 -9.78
N GLU A 141 -11.54 9.88 -11.01
CA GLU A 141 -10.31 9.43 -11.65
C GLU A 141 -9.06 9.90 -10.88
N LYS A 142 -9.04 11.17 -10.45
CA LYS A 142 -7.95 11.70 -9.61
C LYS A 142 -7.82 10.97 -8.28
N ILE A 143 -8.96 10.65 -7.66
CA ILE A 143 -8.99 9.91 -6.39
C ILE A 143 -8.46 8.49 -6.57
N ALA A 144 -8.93 7.78 -7.60
CA ALA A 144 -8.45 6.44 -7.92
C ALA A 144 -6.93 6.46 -8.15
N HIS A 145 -6.44 7.42 -8.93
CA HIS A 145 -5.02 7.58 -9.18
C HIS A 145 -4.21 7.87 -7.91
N ALA A 146 -4.69 8.77 -7.04
CA ALA A 146 -4.02 9.08 -5.78
C ALA A 146 -3.93 7.85 -4.84
N ILE A 147 -4.98 7.02 -4.80
CA ILE A 147 -4.99 5.77 -4.03
C ILE A 147 -3.95 4.78 -4.57
N GLY A 148 -3.95 4.53 -5.88
CA GLY A 148 -2.96 3.65 -6.50
C GLY A 148 -1.54 4.17 -6.26
N GLN A 149 -1.32 5.46 -6.51
CA GLN A 149 0.00 6.08 -6.39
C GLN A 149 0.56 6.04 -4.97
N ILE A 150 -0.20 6.43 -3.94
CA ILE A 150 0.28 6.36 -2.55
C ILE A 150 0.44 4.90 -2.10
N GLY A 151 -0.47 4.02 -2.54
CA GLY A 151 -0.42 2.60 -2.20
C GLY A 151 0.79 1.87 -2.78
N GLU A 152 1.19 2.18 -4.00
CA GLU A 152 2.26 1.51 -4.76
C GLU A 152 3.60 2.25 -4.66
N GLU A 153 3.63 3.56 -4.90
CA GLU A 153 4.88 4.32 -4.98
C GLU A 153 5.43 4.74 -3.62
N TYR A 154 4.59 4.71 -2.56
CA TYR A 154 4.98 5.17 -1.22
C TYR A 154 4.88 4.07 -0.16
N LEU A 155 3.67 3.57 0.11
CA LEU A 155 3.47 2.57 1.18
C LEU A 155 4.19 1.25 0.86
N GLU A 156 4.15 0.79 -0.39
CA GLU A 156 4.79 -0.46 -0.77
C GLU A 156 6.32 -0.42 -0.60
N VAL A 157 6.94 0.74 -0.83
CA VAL A 157 8.38 0.90 -0.60
C VAL A 157 8.68 0.70 0.88
N TYR A 158 7.90 1.29 1.78
CA TYR A 158 8.06 1.07 3.21
C TYR A 158 7.81 -0.37 3.64
N GLU A 159 6.81 -1.04 3.08
CA GLU A 159 6.56 -2.47 3.30
C GLU A 159 7.78 -3.31 2.92
N ASN A 160 8.34 -3.06 1.73
CA ASN A 160 9.53 -3.77 1.25
C ASN A 160 10.74 -3.52 2.16
N VAL A 161 10.98 -2.25 2.52
CA VAL A 161 12.13 -1.87 3.36
C VAL A 161 12.05 -2.52 4.72
N VAL A 162 10.91 -2.44 5.41
CA VAL A 162 10.73 -3.05 6.74
C VAL A 162 10.82 -4.56 6.66
N GLY A 163 10.22 -5.20 5.65
CA GLY A 163 10.32 -6.64 5.44
C GLY A 163 11.77 -7.10 5.28
N LYS A 164 12.53 -6.45 4.38
CA LYS A 164 13.94 -6.77 4.11
C LYS A 164 14.85 -6.49 5.30
N TYR A 165 14.65 -5.38 6.00
CA TYR A 165 15.47 -5.07 7.17
C TYR A 165 15.14 -5.99 8.35
N THR A 166 13.90 -6.45 8.48
CA THR A 166 13.51 -7.47 9.46
C THR A 166 14.21 -8.80 9.17
N GLU A 167 14.21 -9.27 7.92
CA GLU A 167 14.98 -10.47 7.51
C GLU A 167 16.47 -10.35 7.89
N PHE A 168 17.08 -9.20 7.57
CA PHE A 168 18.47 -8.91 7.92
C PHE A 168 18.72 -8.93 9.43
N TYR A 169 17.86 -8.29 10.22
CA TYR A 169 18.01 -8.25 11.67
C TYR A 169 17.76 -9.61 12.31
N THR A 170 16.88 -10.44 11.74
CA THR A 170 16.71 -11.85 12.14
C THR A 170 17.98 -12.65 11.90
N ASP A 171 18.57 -12.59 10.70
CA ASP A 171 19.84 -13.29 10.43
C ASP A 171 20.97 -12.82 11.37
N PHE A 172 21.02 -11.53 11.70
CA PHE A 172 21.97 -10.99 12.67
C PHE A 172 21.68 -11.50 14.09
N SER A 173 20.42 -11.56 14.51
CA SER A 173 20.01 -12.08 15.82
C SER A 173 20.35 -13.56 15.99
N ASP A 174 20.28 -14.34 14.90
CA ASP A 174 20.71 -15.73 14.89
C ASP A 174 22.21 -15.87 15.20
N ILE A 175 23.05 -14.92 14.73
CA ILE A 175 24.48 -14.87 15.09
C ILE A 175 24.65 -14.58 16.60
N LEU A 176 23.87 -13.65 17.15
CA LEU A 176 23.91 -13.34 18.59
C LEU A 176 23.55 -14.57 19.43
N SER A 177 22.59 -15.37 18.99
CA SER A 177 22.19 -16.60 19.69
C SER A 177 23.32 -17.62 19.79
N GLN A 178 24.24 -17.64 18.82
CA GLN A 178 25.40 -18.54 18.79
C GLN A 178 26.57 -18.02 19.62
N MET A 179 26.57 -16.75 20.02
CA MET A 179 27.69 -16.10 20.69
C MET A 179 28.09 -16.76 22.01
N GLY A 180 27.12 -17.33 22.74
CA GLY A 180 27.40 -18.09 23.95
C GLY A 180 28.30 -19.31 23.72
N GLY A 181 28.25 -19.91 22.53
CA GLY A 181 29.14 -21.02 22.14
C GLY A 181 30.54 -20.58 21.69
N TRP A 182 30.76 -19.29 21.46
CA TRP A 182 32.06 -18.73 21.06
C TRP A 182 32.81 -18.09 22.23
N ILE A 183 32.19 -18.02 23.40
CA ILE A 183 32.77 -17.45 24.61
C ILE A 183 32.89 -18.57 25.64
N SER A 184 34.09 -18.84 26.11
CA SER A 184 34.34 -19.80 27.19
C SER A 184 35.24 -19.20 28.27
N PRO A 185 35.28 -19.79 29.48
CA PRO A 185 36.29 -19.43 30.47
C PRO A 185 37.70 -19.53 29.86
N GLY A 186 38.54 -18.54 30.12
CA GLY A 186 39.95 -18.52 29.72
C GLY A 186 40.87 -18.51 30.93
N GLY A 187 42.12 -18.96 30.75
CA GLY A 187 43.12 -18.97 31.81
C GLY A 187 42.80 -19.90 32.99
N LYS A 188 43.69 -19.95 33.98
CA LYS A 188 43.54 -20.77 35.20
C LYS A 188 42.95 -20.01 36.38
N ASP A 189 43.01 -18.67 36.34
CA ASP A 189 42.78 -17.80 37.50
C ASP A 189 41.44 -17.05 37.42
N GLY A 190 40.61 -17.34 36.41
CA GLY A 190 39.30 -16.71 36.20
C GLY A 190 39.34 -15.24 35.73
N ASN A 191 40.52 -14.69 35.47
CA ASN A 191 40.69 -13.30 35.04
C ASN A 191 40.75 -13.11 33.51
N GLN A 192 40.48 -14.19 32.75
CA GLN A 192 40.54 -14.21 31.30
C GLN A 192 39.29 -14.88 30.72
N VAL A 193 38.94 -14.45 29.52
CA VAL A 193 37.88 -15.01 28.69
C VAL A 193 38.52 -15.52 27.41
N LYS A 194 38.11 -16.70 26.95
CA LYS A 194 38.48 -17.21 25.64
C LYS A 194 37.35 -16.89 24.65
N LEU A 195 37.69 -16.17 23.59
CA LEU A 195 36.77 -15.82 22.50
C LEU A 195 37.21 -16.51 21.21
N ASN A 196 36.29 -17.20 20.55
CA ASN A 196 36.49 -17.72 19.20
C ASN A 196 36.26 -16.59 18.18
N VAL A 197 37.32 -15.84 17.89
CA VAL A 197 37.30 -14.70 16.97
C VAL A 197 36.96 -15.12 15.56
N ASP A 198 37.54 -16.24 15.09
CA ASP A 198 37.31 -16.72 13.72
C ASP A 198 35.85 -17.10 13.49
N ALA A 199 35.22 -17.80 14.44
CA ALA A 199 33.82 -18.19 14.31
C ALA A 199 32.88 -16.97 14.21
N LEU A 200 33.04 -16.00 15.10
CA LEU A 200 32.23 -14.77 15.08
C LEU A 200 32.49 -13.94 13.81
N VAL A 201 33.74 -13.73 13.43
CA VAL A 201 34.09 -12.98 12.22
C VAL A 201 33.57 -13.68 10.96
N ASN A 202 33.64 -15.00 10.88
CA ASN A 202 33.12 -15.76 9.74
C ASN A 202 31.59 -15.69 9.65
N ALA A 203 30.88 -15.75 10.79
CA ALA A 203 29.43 -15.57 10.83
C ALA A 203 29.03 -14.18 10.34
N LEU A 204 29.68 -13.11 10.85
CA LEU A 204 29.43 -11.73 10.41
C LEU A 204 29.76 -11.53 8.92
N LYS A 205 30.87 -12.09 8.41
CA LYS A 205 31.21 -12.04 6.98
C LYS A 205 30.21 -12.79 6.11
N THR A 206 29.64 -13.89 6.61
CA THR A 206 28.59 -14.63 5.91
C THR A 206 27.34 -13.77 5.78
N LEU A 207 26.96 -13.07 6.86
CA LEU A 207 25.89 -12.07 6.85
C LEU A 207 26.17 -10.95 5.84
N THR A 208 27.34 -10.29 5.91
CA THR A 208 27.75 -9.25 4.94
C THR A 208 27.63 -9.77 3.51
N SER A 209 28.09 -11.00 3.25
CA SER A 209 28.03 -11.61 1.93
C SER A 209 26.61 -11.85 1.46
N LYS A 210 25.65 -12.15 2.35
CA LYS A 210 24.22 -12.30 2.03
C LYS A 210 23.58 -10.96 1.63
N TYR A 211 24.01 -9.85 2.24
CA TYR A 211 23.41 -8.54 2.07
C TYR A 211 24.26 -7.55 1.25
N THR A 212 25.16 -8.07 0.40
CA THR A 212 25.96 -7.25 -0.54
C THR A 212 25.54 -7.50 -1.99
N LEU A 213 25.62 -6.46 -2.81
CA LEU A 213 25.39 -6.57 -4.26
C LEU A 213 26.35 -7.59 -4.91
N PRO A 214 25.91 -8.32 -5.97
CA PRO A 214 24.67 -8.16 -6.71
C PRO A 214 23.51 -9.04 -6.21
N LYS A 215 23.41 -9.32 -4.89
CA LYS A 215 22.26 -10.06 -4.35
C LYS A 215 21.05 -9.14 -4.14
N GLN A 216 19.87 -9.60 -4.53
CA GLN A 216 18.61 -8.87 -4.31
C GLN A 216 18.31 -8.63 -2.82
N SER A 217 18.75 -9.54 -1.94
CA SER A 217 18.64 -9.37 -0.48
C SER A 217 19.35 -8.11 0.04
N ALA A 218 20.33 -7.57 -0.70
CA ALA A 218 20.97 -6.32 -0.35
C ALA A 218 20.06 -5.10 -0.55
N VAL A 219 19.08 -5.18 -1.45
CA VAL A 219 18.34 -4.02 -1.96
C VAL A 219 17.09 -3.74 -1.13
N LEU A 220 17.03 -2.54 -0.55
CA LEU A 220 15.88 -1.98 0.15
C LEU A 220 14.96 -1.19 -0.79
N PHE A 221 15.53 -0.48 -1.78
CA PHE A 221 14.78 0.25 -2.79
C PHE A 221 15.48 0.20 -4.15
N PRO A 222 14.75 0.02 -5.27
CA PRO A 222 13.31 -0.28 -5.35
C PRO A 222 12.98 -1.71 -4.91
N SER A 223 11.70 -2.05 -4.77
CA SER A 223 11.24 -3.43 -4.55
C SER A 223 11.78 -4.37 -5.63
N GLN A 224 12.16 -5.59 -5.24
CA GLN A 224 12.74 -6.59 -6.13
C GLN A 224 11.75 -7.73 -6.37
N SER A 225 11.66 -8.21 -7.61
CA SER A 225 10.86 -9.39 -7.94
C SER A 225 11.74 -10.64 -7.94
N GLU A 226 11.28 -11.70 -7.26
CA GLU A 226 12.00 -12.97 -7.20
C GLU A 226 12.26 -13.54 -8.60
N GLY A 227 13.46 -14.11 -8.80
CA GLY A 227 13.85 -14.73 -10.07
C GLY A 227 14.17 -13.75 -11.21
N SER A 228 14.04 -12.44 -10.99
CA SER A 228 14.45 -11.40 -11.94
C SER A 228 15.85 -10.85 -11.63
N GLY A 229 16.43 -10.08 -12.57
CA GLY A 229 17.66 -9.32 -12.30
C GLY A 229 17.41 -8.21 -11.26
N ILE A 230 18.48 -7.54 -10.80
CA ILE A 230 18.29 -6.38 -9.91
C ILE A 230 17.58 -5.25 -10.67
N THR A 231 16.47 -4.80 -10.09
CA THR A 231 15.78 -3.57 -10.50
C THR A 231 16.42 -2.38 -9.77
N GLY A 232 16.60 -1.28 -10.48
CA GLY A 232 17.11 -0.02 -9.92
C GLY A 232 16.48 1.18 -10.64
N VAL A 233 16.69 2.36 -10.10
CA VAL A 233 16.23 3.64 -10.68
C VAL A 233 17.33 4.27 -11.54
N SER A 234 16.94 4.95 -12.63
CA SER A 234 17.91 5.59 -13.53
C SER A 234 18.51 6.87 -12.94
N ASP A 235 17.72 7.64 -12.19
CA ASP A 235 18.16 8.87 -11.56
C ASP A 235 18.67 8.59 -10.15
N ARG A 236 19.94 8.93 -9.91
CA ARG A 236 20.59 8.81 -8.60
C ARG A 236 19.85 9.61 -7.51
N LYS A 237 19.28 10.77 -7.86
CA LYS A 237 18.59 11.63 -6.90
C LYS A 237 17.39 10.94 -6.27
N VAL A 238 16.69 10.08 -7.03
CA VAL A 238 15.57 9.29 -6.52
C VAL A 238 16.04 8.31 -5.44
N ALA A 239 17.17 7.63 -5.66
CA ALA A 239 17.74 6.73 -4.67
C ALA A 239 18.26 7.48 -3.43
N GLU A 240 18.92 8.63 -3.62
CA GLU A 240 19.38 9.49 -2.52
C GLU A 240 18.23 10.02 -1.66
N GLN A 241 17.13 10.37 -2.32
CA GLN A 241 15.94 10.81 -1.62
C GLN A 241 15.31 9.71 -0.78
N TRP A 242 15.23 8.48 -1.31
CA TRP A 242 14.78 7.34 -0.53
C TRP A 242 15.74 7.01 0.62
N ALA A 243 17.05 7.05 0.41
CA ALA A 243 18.01 6.85 1.51
C ALA A 243 17.80 7.87 2.63
N LYS A 244 17.67 9.16 2.29
CA LYS A 244 17.38 10.23 3.25
C LYS A 244 16.03 10.03 3.94
N GLU A 245 14.98 9.69 3.19
CA GLU A 245 13.66 9.43 3.73
C GLU A 245 13.69 8.26 4.71
N LEU A 246 14.46 7.21 4.43
CA LEU A 246 14.59 6.05 5.31
C LEU A 246 15.53 6.30 6.52
N GLY A 247 16.16 7.48 6.60
CA GLY A 247 17.15 7.79 7.64
C GLY A 247 18.47 7.03 7.48
N LEU A 248 18.77 6.58 6.26
CA LEU A 248 19.97 5.81 5.93
C LEU A 248 21.10 6.74 5.45
N PRO A 249 22.37 6.37 5.69
CA PRO A 249 23.51 7.15 5.22
C PRO A 249 23.66 7.09 3.69
N ASP A 250 24.30 8.09 3.10
CA ASP A 250 24.55 8.18 1.64
C ASP A 250 25.31 6.97 1.09
N SER A 251 26.09 6.27 1.92
CA SER A 251 26.79 5.03 1.56
C SER A 251 25.84 3.87 1.21
N CYS A 252 24.56 3.96 1.58
CA CYS A 252 23.53 3.00 1.21
C CYS A 252 23.08 3.19 -0.24
N VAL A 253 23.39 4.31 -0.89
CA VAL A 253 23.08 4.52 -2.32
C VAL A 253 24.22 3.93 -3.15
N GLN A 254 23.92 2.85 -3.87
CA GLN A 254 24.91 2.13 -4.67
C GLN A 254 24.48 2.00 -6.12
N GLN A 255 25.46 1.91 -7.02
CA GLN A 255 25.21 1.69 -8.45
C GLN A 255 25.42 0.23 -8.81
N VAL A 256 24.48 -0.34 -9.56
CA VAL A 256 24.53 -1.70 -10.10
C VAL A 256 23.91 -1.73 -11.49
N ASN A 257 24.61 -2.32 -12.46
CA ASN A 257 24.15 -2.41 -13.85
C ASN A 257 23.71 -1.07 -14.47
N GLY A 258 24.42 0.02 -14.14
CA GLY A 258 24.10 1.37 -14.64
C GLY A 258 22.89 2.05 -13.97
N LYS A 259 22.27 1.40 -12.97
CA LYS A 259 21.13 1.91 -12.19
C LYS A 259 21.52 2.13 -10.73
N TYR A 260 20.71 2.88 -10.00
CA TYR A 260 20.90 3.17 -8.59
C TYR A 260 19.91 2.41 -7.72
N VAL A 261 20.37 1.97 -6.55
CA VAL A 261 19.61 1.25 -5.54
C VAL A 261 19.96 1.78 -4.16
N VAL A 262 19.04 1.63 -3.19
CA VAL A 262 19.33 1.79 -1.76
C VAL A 262 19.51 0.40 -1.17
N VAL A 263 20.59 0.19 -0.42
CA VAL A 263 20.93 -1.10 0.19
C VAL A 263 20.91 -1.05 1.72
N VAL A 264 20.95 -2.23 2.36
CA VAL A 264 21.12 -2.37 3.81
C VAL A 264 22.41 -1.70 4.29
N ASP A 265 22.35 -0.96 5.39
CA ASP A 265 23.55 -0.37 6.01
C ASP A 265 24.38 -1.45 6.72
N LEU A 266 25.50 -1.83 6.10
CA LEU A 266 26.45 -2.80 6.66
C LEU A 266 27.55 -2.14 7.50
N THR A 267 27.52 -0.82 7.70
CA THR A 267 28.54 -0.10 8.46
C THR A 267 28.70 -0.65 9.89
N PRO A 268 27.63 -0.92 10.65
CA PRO A 268 27.77 -1.49 12.00
C PRO A 268 28.36 -2.89 11.99
N ILE A 269 27.97 -3.75 11.03
CA ILE A 269 28.53 -5.10 10.86
C ILE A 269 30.02 -5.05 10.51
N ASN A 270 30.41 -4.15 9.61
CA ASN A 270 31.80 -3.95 9.23
C ASN A 270 32.65 -3.45 10.41
N ALA A 271 32.10 -2.58 11.25
CA ALA A 271 32.75 -2.16 12.49
C ALA A 271 32.91 -3.33 13.47
N MET A 272 31.88 -4.16 13.66
CA MET A 272 31.98 -5.38 14.47
C MET A 272 33.06 -6.33 13.96
N ILE A 273 33.14 -6.55 12.64
CA ILE A 273 34.17 -7.40 12.02
C ILE A 273 35.56 -6.83 12.30
N ARG A 274 35.76 -5.53 12.06
CA ARG A 274 37.04 -4.83 12.29
C ARG A 274 37.48 -4.96 13.75
N ASP A 275 36.60 -4.60 14.68
CA ASP A 275 36.92 -4.51 16.10
C ASP A 275 37.14 -5.89 16.72
N THR A 276 36.38 -6.90 16.26
CA THR A 276 36.60 -8.31 16.66
C THR A 276 37.90 -8.86 16.08
N SER A 277 38.21 -8.56 14.81
CA SER A 277 39.46 -9.01 14.18
C SER A 277 40.71 -8.37 14.83
N ALA A 278 40.58 -7.18 15.42
CA ALA A 278 41.66 -6.51 16.14
C ALA A 278 42.04 -7.22 17.46
N LEU A 279 41.22 -8.16 17.94
CA LEU A 279 41.53 -8.94 19.13
C LEU A 279 42.56 -10.03 18.88
N GLY A 280 42.61 -10.58 17.66
CA GLY A 280 43.53 -11.65 17.26
C GLY A 280 42.94 -12.56 16.17
N LYS A 281 43.44 -13.79 16.08
CA LYS A 281 42.95 -14.83 15.15
C LYS A 281 42.73 -16.14 15.91
N GLY A 282 41.76 -16.94 15.47
CA GLY A 282 41.41 -18.21 16.10
C GLY A 282 40.73 -18.02 17.46
N GLU A 283 41.00 -18.92 18.39
CA GLU A 283 40.60 -18.76 19.79
C GLU A 283 41.62 -17.91 20.53
N VAL A 284 41.18 -16.79 21.07
CA VAL A 284 42.05 -15.81 21.73
C VAL A 284 41.67 -15.71 23.20
N GLU A 285 42.67 -15.81 24.09
CA GLU A 285 42.51 -15.46 25.49
C GLU A 285 42.66 -13.94 25.67
N ILE A 286 41.66 -13.32 26.28
CA ILE A 286 41.53 -11.89 26.44
C ILE A 286 41.32 -11.62 27.94
N ASP A 287 42.04 -10.66 28.50
CA ASP A 287 41.77 -10.23 29.88
C ASP A 287 40.37 -9.62 29.99
N ASN A 288 39.80 -9.68 31.20
CA ASN A 288 38.44 -9.20 31.45
C ASN A 288 38.24 -7.74 31.04
N ALA A 289 39.20 -6.85 31.25
CA ALA A 289 39.05 -5.43 30.91
C ALA A 289 38.95 -5.21 29.39
N LYS A 290 39.84 -5.85 28.62
CA LYS A 290 39.82 -5.81 27.15
C LYS A 290 38.56 -6.46 26.58
N PHE A 291 38.10 -7.57 27.17
CA PHE A 291 36.85 -8.22 26.76
C PHE A 291 35.63 -7.32 26.99
N GLN A 292 35.51 -6.68 28.17
CA GLN A 292 34.40 -5.78 28.46
C GLN A 292 34.39 -4.54 27.53
N ALA A 293 35.56 -3.97 27.23
CA ALA A 293 35.68 -2.86 26.29
C ALA A 293 35.23 -3.24 24.87
N TRP A 294 35.67 -4.41 24.37
CA TRP A 294 35.20 -4.93 23.09
C TRP A 294 33.69 -5.21 23.10
N GLN A 295 33.18 -5.85 24.16
CA GLN A 295 31.76 -6.18 24.26
C GLN A 295 30.88 -4.91 24.25
N ALA A 296 31.32 -3.84 24.93
CA ALA A 296 30.62 -2.56 24.89
C ALA A 296 30.59 -1.96 23.46
N GLY A 297 31.72 -2.02 22.74
CA GLY A 297 31.77 -1.59 21.35
C GLY A 297 30.87 -2.43 20.43
N PHE A 298 30.87 -3.75 20.60
CA PHE A 298 30.00 -4.67 19.86
C PHE A 298 28.52 -4.35 20.10
N LYS A 299 28.11 -4.19 21.37
CA LYS A 299 26.74 -3.84 21.76
C LYS A 299 26.31 -2.47 21.23
N ALA A 300 27.22 -1.50 21.14
CA ALA A 300 26.92 -0.21 20.54
C ALA A 300 26.54 -0.35 19.06
N GLN A 301 27.22 -1.23 18.32
CA GLN A 301 26.86 -1.52 16.93
C GLN A 301 25.54 -2.29 16.81
N GLU A 302 25.26 -3.22 17.73
CA GLU A 302 23.96 -3.92 17.81
C GLU A 302 22.81 -2.92 18.03
N GLU A 303 22.95 -1.99 18.95
CA GLU A 303 21.94 -0.95 19.20
C GLU A 303 21.77 -0.01 18.00
N ASN A 304 22.83 0.29 17.23
CA ASN A 304 22.69 1.04 15.97
C ASN A 304 21.78 0.33 14.95
N LEU A 305 21.93 -1.00 14.80
CA LEU A 305 21.10 -1.79 13.89
C LEU A 305 19.64 -1.82 14.35
N LYS A 306 19.43 -1.98 15.66
CA LYS A 306 18.10 -1.99 16.29
C LYS A 306 17.40 -0.64 16.17
N ASN A 307 18.12 0.47 16.42
CA ASN A 307 17.59 1.83 16.25
C ASN A 307 17.18 2.08 14.80
N THR A 308 17.97 1.62 13.84
CA THR A 308 17.63 1.70 12.41
C THR A 308 16.33 0.95 12.12
N LEU A 309 16.20 -0.30 12.56
CA LEU A 309 14.95 -1.07 12.40
C LEU A 309 13.75 -0.37 13.05
N GLN A 310 13.93 0.21 14.24
CA GLN A 310 12.89 0.95 14.93
C GLN A 310 12.45 2.18 14.13
N THR A 311 13.40 2.96 13.60
CA THR A 311 13.10 4.12 12.75
C THR A 311 12.35 3.71 11.49
N LEU A 312 12.79 2.65 10.79
CA LEU A 312 12.11 2.14 9.60
C LEU A 312 10.67 1.69 9.91
N THR A 313 10.48 0.98 11.03
CA THR A 313 9.15 0.52 11.47
C THR A 313 8.22 1.67 11.84
N GLN A 314 8.75 2.71 12.50
CA GLN A 314 7.98 3.92 12.81
C GLN A 314 7.55 4.65 11.54
N LYS A 315 8.46 4.82 10.58
CA LYS A 315 8.16 5.45 9.30
C LYS A 315 7.13 4.67 8.47
N TYR A 316 7.25 3.35 8.42
CA TYR A 316 6.19 2.50 7.85
C TYR A 316 4.86 2.72 8.57
N SER A 317 4.83 2.74 9.91
CA SER A 317 3.59 2.93 10.66
C SER A 317 2.94 4.28 10.35
N SER A 318 3.76 5.32 10.17
CA SER A 318 3.29 6.64 9.71
C SER A 318 2.74 6.58 8.28
N ALA A 319 3.42 5.94 7.34
CA ALA A 319 2.95 5.76 5.96
C ALA A 319 1.65 4.95 5.89
N ASN A 320 1.53 3.90 6.69
CA ASN A 320 0.34 3.06 6.77
C ASN A 320 -0.85 3.83 7.37
N SER A 321 -0.64 4.54 8.49
CA SER A 321 -1.67 5.40 9.11
C SER A 321 -2.15 6.48 8.16
N LEU A 322 -1.24 7.09 7.41
CA LEU A 322 -1.55 8.07 6.39
C LEU A 322 -2.46 7.49 5.30
N TYR A 323 -2.10 6.34 4.74
CA TYR A 323 -2.89 5.69 3.70
C TYR A 323 -4.26 5.24 4.24
N ASP A 324 -4.32 4.70 5.45
CA ASP A 324 -5.57 4.36 6.15
C ASP A 324 -6.49 5.58 6.33
N ASN A 325 -5.96 6.72 6.76
CA ASN A 325 -6.73 7.96 6.89
C ASN A 325 -7.30 8.43 5.55
N LEU A 326 -6.51 8.35 4.46
CA LEU A 326 -6.99 8.67 3.12
C LEU A 326 -8.14 7.74 2.70
N VAL A 327 -7.99 6.43 2.89
CA VAL A 327 -9.05 5.45 2.54
C VAL A 327 -10.32 5.69 3.37
N LYS A 328 -10.19 6.02 4.67
CA LYS A 328 -11.33 6.34 5.55
C LYS A 328 -12.09 7.58 5.11
N VAL A 329 -11.38 8.66 4.77
CA VAL A 329 -11.99 9.88 4.22
C VAL A 329 -12.82 9.55 2.99
N LEU A 330 -12.25 8.83 2.03
CA LEU A 330 -12.95 8.42 0.82
C LEU A 330 -14.15 7.53 1.12
N SER A 331 -13.99 6.58 2.03
CA SER A 331 -15.07 5.69 2.48
C SER A 331 -16.25 6.48 3.05
N SER A 332 -15.99 7.47 3.91
CA SER A 332 -17.04 8.35 4.44
C SER A 332 -17.76 9.14 3.34
N THR A 333 -17.02 9.64 2.35
CA THR A 333 -17.64 10.35 1.22
C THR A 333 -18.49 9.43 0.34
N ILE A 334 -18.00 8.23 0.02
CA ILE A 334 -18.78 7.22 -0.73
C ILE A 334 -20.07 6.87 0.02
N SER A 335 -20.00 6.72 1.34
CA SER A 335 -21.18 6.48 2.18
C SER A 335 -22.20 7.61 2.09
N SER A 336 -21.77 8.87 2.14
CA SER A 336 -22.67 10.03 1.97
C SER A 336 -23.34 10.06 0.59
N CYS A 337 -22.59 9.73 -0.47
CA CYS A 337 -23.13 9.61 -1.83
C CYS A 337 -24.17 8.49 -1.92
N LEU A 338 -23.89 7.36 -1.27
CA LEU A 338 -24.79 6.20 -1.24
C LEU A 338 -26.11 6.51 -0.51
N GLU A 339 -26.05 7.19 0.64
CA GLU A 339 -27.24 7.63 1.38
C GLU A 339 -28.10 8.59 0.56
N THR A 340 -27.46 9.51 -0.16
CA THR A 340 -28.12 10.43 -1.08
C THR A 340 -28.81 9.68 -2.21
N ALA A 341 -28.12 8.73 -2.86
CA ALA A 341 -28.70 7.91 -3.92
C ALA A 341 -29.89 7.05 -3.42
N LYS A 342 -29.80 6.51 -2.20
CA LYS A 342 -30.88 5.73 -1.56
C LYS A 342 -32.10 6.60 -1.22
N SER A 343 -31.92 7.82 -0.73
CA SER A 343 -33.05 8.70 -0.39
C SER A 343 -33.88 9.05 -1.63
N PHE A 344 -33.23 9.23 -2.79
CA PHE A 344 -33.89 9.46 -4.08
C PHE A 344 -34.63 8.25 -4.67
N LEU A 345 -34.48 7.05 -4.09
CA LEU A 345 -35.27 5.86 -4.40
C LEU A 345 -36.45 5.66 -3.43
N GLN A 346 -36.39 6.28 -2.25
CA GLN A 346 -37.41 6.16 -1.20
C GLN A 346 -38.46 7.28 -1.25
N GLY A 347 -38.13 8.42 -1.86
CA GLY A 347 -39.05 9.53 -2.15
C GLY A 347 -39.61 9.47 -3.56
#